data_AF-A0A2T4S708-F1
#
_entry.id   AF-A0A2T4S708-F1
#
_cell.length_a   1.000
_cell.length_b   1.000
_cell.length_c   1.000
_cell.angle_alpha   90.00
_cell.angle_beta   90.00
_cell.angle_gamma   90.00
#
_symmetry.space_group_name_H-M   'P 1'
#
loop_
_entity.id
_entity.type
_entity.pdbx_description
1 polymer ?
#
loop_
_entity_poly.entity_id
_entity_poly.type
_entity_poly.pdbx_seq_one_letter_code
_entity_poly.pdbx_strand_id
1 'polypeptide(L)'
;MSVTETFPSYYLGRNPEKRVITSAYSEGLARKFGRLNRNKFAEMSENIFGVSLATDNTSNTDWGIKGHRGGMISTGIGGSITGQGADCMIIDDPIKNAKEALSKTIRDNIWNEWESTLSTRLHDGASVIVIMTRWHEDDLIGRLLENSPYNWIRLRLPAIAEDDDDLLNREIGEALCPELGYDEEWAALKKVEVGSRTWASLYQQRPAPEQGSIIKREWLKYIGAVPARADNLIMSWDFTFKDSQASDYVVGQVWQKTGANFYMIDQVRGQMDFTSSKRALINLKKKYPRCRTILVEDKANGTAII
;
A
#
# COMPACT_ATOMS: atom_id res chain seq x y z
N MET A 1 4.55 -16.05 -13.60
CA MET A 1 4.62 -14.67 -13.06
C MET A 1 5.80 -14.01 -13.75
N SER A 2 5.57 -13.22 -14.81
CA SER A 2 6.62 -12.91 -15.79
C SER A 2 7.74 -12.00 -15.27
N VAL A 3 7.43 -11.05 -14.37
CA VAL A 3 8.40 -10.05 -13.90
C VAL A 3 9.54 -10.72 -13.11
N THR A 4 9.28 -11.25 -11.91
CA THR A 4 10.34 -11.82 -11.06
C THR A 4 10.98 -13.08 -11.66
N GLU A 5 10.22 -13.90 -12.38
CA GLU A 5 10.74 -15.15 -12.95
C GLU A 5 11.54 -14.96 -14.26
N THR A 6 11.49 -13.79 -14.91
CA THR A 6 12.09 -13.58 -16.25
C THR A 6 12.91 -12.30 -16.38
N PHE A 7 12.40 -11.17 -15.88
CA PHE A 7 13.05 -9.88 -16.04
C PHE A 7 14.51 -9.86 -15.54
N PRO A 8 14.88 -10.48 -14.40
CA PRO A 8 16.28 -10.57 -13.98
C PRO A 8 17.22 -11.17 -15.05
N SER A 9 16.83 -12.29 -15.67
CA SER A 9 17.64 -12.93 -16.71
C SER A 9 17.83 -12.04 -17.95
N TYR A 10 16.79 -11.32 -18.37
CA TYR A 10 16.88 -10.34 -19.46
C TYR A 10 17.77 -9.14 -19.10
N TYR A 11 17.57 -8.57 -17.90
CA TYR A 11 18.33 -7.45 -17.39
C TYR A 11 19.83 -7.77 -17.34
N LEU A 12 20.18 -8.94 -16.81
CA LEU A 12 21.55 -9.43 -16.71
C LEU A 12 22.17 -9.71 -18.08
N GLY A 13 21.40 -10.23 -19.04
CA GLY A 13 21.89 -10.44 -20.40
C GLY A 13 22.29 -9.14 -21.08
N ARG A 14 21.52 -8.08 -20.85
CA ARG A 14 21.81 -6.72 -21.35
C ARG A 14 22.88 -5.99 -20.57
N ASN A 15 23.07 -6.33 -19.29
CA ASN A 15 23.96 -5.64 -18.36
C ASN A 15 24.83 -6.64 -17.58
N PRO A 16 25.80 -7.31 -18.23
CA PRO A 16 26.51 -8.43 -17.62
C PRO A 16 27.42 -8.04 -16.44
N GLU A 17 27.73 -6.75 -16.26
CA GLU A 17 28.46 -6.26 -15.09
C GLU A 17 27.58 -5.94 -13.87
N LYS A 18 26.26 -5.94 -14.06
CA LYS A 18 25.30 -5.54 -13.02
C LYS A 18 24.76 -6.73 -12.24
N ARG A 19 24.30 -6.47 -11.03
CA ARG A 19 23.78 -7.47 -10.11
C ARG A 19 22.29 -7.31 -9.84
N VAL A 20 21.62 -8.45 -9.74
CA VAL A 20 20.21 -8.53 -9.35
C VAL A 20 20.08 -9.21 -8.00
N ILE A 21 19.28 -8.64 -7.10
CA ILE A 21 18.83 -9.33 -5.89
C ILE A 21 17.32 -9.48 -5.95
N THR A 22 16.82 -10.69 -5.69
CA THR A 22 15.39 -10.95 -5.54
C THR A 22 15.09 -11.43 -4.12
N SER A 23 14.11 -10.82 -3.45
CA SER A 23 13.63 -11.22 -2.14
C SER A 23 12.14 -11.59 -2.19
N ALA A 24 11.74 -12.59 -1.39
CA ALA A 24 10.35 -13.04 -1.31
C ALA A 24 10.01 -13.52 0.11
N TYR A 25 8.72 -13.67 0.47
CA TYR A 25 8.33 -14.09 1.83
C TYR A 25 8.95 -15.41 2.31
N SER A 26 9.41 -16.29 1.40
CA SER A 26 10.02 -17.57 1.78
C SER A 26 11.23 -17.95 0.92
N GLU A 27 12.16 -18.66 1.57
CA GLU A 27 13.34 -19.28 0.94
C GLU A 27 12.96 -20.15 -0.28
N GLY A 28 11.87 -20.91 -0.16
CA GLY A 28 11.41 -21.81 -1.22
C GLY A 28 10.96 -21.08 -2.48
N LEU A 29 10.24 -19.96 -2.31
CA LEU A 29 9.81 -19.12 -3.43
C LEU A 29 11.01 -18.40 -4.06
N ALA A 30 11.91 -17.85 -3.23
CA ALA A 30 13.13 -17.22 -3.72
C ALA A 30 14.01 -18.20 -4.52
N ARG A 31 14.21 -19.42 -4.02
CA ARG A 31 14.94 -20.48 -4.75
C ARG A 31 14.28 -20.84 -6.08
N LYS A 32 12.95 -20.78 -6.18
CA LYS A 32 12.24 -20.96 -7.44
C LYS A 32 12.60 -19.84 -8.43
N PHE A 33 12.60 -18.58 -7.98
CA PHE A 33 12.98 -17.44 -8.84
C PHE A 33 14.41 -17.51 -9.35
N GLY A 34 15.37 -17.81 -8.48
CA GLY A 34 16.77 -17.95 -8.88
C GLY A 34 16.96 -19.09 -9.87
N ARG A 35 16.35 -20.26 -9.64
CA ARG A 35 16.41 -21.41 -10.56
C ARG A 35 15.81 -21.07 -11.94
N LEU A 36 14.64 -20.44 -11.98
CA LEU A 36 13.96 -20.14 -13.25
C LEU A 36 14.74 -19.11 -14.08
N ASN A 37 15.24 -18.06 -13.45
CA ASN A 37 16.07 -17.06 -14.15
C ASN A 37 17.39 -17.66 -14.61
N ARG A 38 18.06 -18.47 -13.78
CA ARG A 38 19.29 -19.18 -14.14
C ARG A 38 19.08 -20.05 -15.39
N ASN A 39 18.01 -20.83 -15.42
CA ASN A 39 17.73 -21.72 -16.55
C ASN A 39 17.46 -20.94 -17.84
N LYS A 40 16.64 -19.90 -17.78
CA LYS A 40 16.37 -19.02 -18.94
C LYS A 40 17.64 -18.33 -19.43
N PHE A 41 18.48 -17.87 -18.50
CA PHE A 41 19.77 -17.28 -18.83
C PHE A 41 20.67 -18.30 -19.52
N ALA A 42 20.83 -19.50 -18.96
CA ALA A 42 21.63 -20.58 -19.56
C ALA A 42 21.19 -20.93 -20.99
N GLU A 43 19.88 -20.99 -21.22
CA GLU A 43 19.30 -21.40 -22.50
C GLU A 43 19.38 -20.31 -23.57
N MET A 44 19.15 -19.05 -23.20
CA MET A 44 18.88 -17.99 -24.17
C MET A 44 19.98 -16.92 -24.25
N SER A 45 20.74 -16.70 -23.17
CA SER A 45 21.61 -15.51 -23.08
C SER A 45 22.79 -15.53 -24.05
N GLU A 46 23.33 -16.71 -24.39
CA GLU A 46 24.46 -16.82 -25.32
C GLU A 46 24.03 -16.42 -26.74
N ASN A 47 22.87 -16.92 -27.18
CA ASN A 47 22.34 -16.65 -28.51
C ASN A 47 21.83 -15.21 -28.67
N ILE A 48 21.29 -14.61 -27.61
CA ILE A 48 20.68 -13.27 -27.69
C ILE A 48 21.68 -12.16 -27.34
N PHE A 49 22.58 -12.40 -26.38
CA PHE A 49 23.43 -11.37 -25.78
C PHE A 49 24.93 -11.71 -25.82
N GLY A 50 25.33 -12.92 -26.23
CA GLY A 50 26.73 -13.33 -26.28
C GLY A 50 27.38 -13.54 -24.91
N VAL A 51 26.59 -13.72 -23.86
CA VAL A 51 27.06 -14.00 -22.49
C VAL A 51 26.59 -15.37 -22.03
N SER A 52 27.30 -15.98 -21.09
CA SER A 52 27.00 -17.33 -20.60
C SER A 52 27.10 -17.41 -19.08
N LEU A 53 26.49 -18.43 -18.48
CA LEU A 53 26.64 -18.68 -17.04
C LEU A 53 28.10 -18.94 -16.67
N ALA A 54 28.50 -18.41 -15.51
CA ALA A 54 29.77 -18.77 -14.90
C ALA A 54 29.83 -20.27 -14.60
N THR A 55 31.02 -20.86 -14.59
CA THR A 55 31.22 -22.30 -14.32
C THR A 55 31.46 -22.60 -12.84
N ASP A 56 31.92 -21.60 -12.09
CA ASP A 56 32.34 -21.65 -10.69
C ASP A 56 31.26 -21.20 -9.70
N ASN A 57 30.29 -20.39 -10.14
CA ASN A 57 29.13 -19.99 -9.34
C ASN A 57 27.80 -20.26 -10.07
N THR A 58 27.18 -21.40 -9.78
CA THR A 58 26.03 -21.92 -10.53
C THR A 58 24.85 -22.37 -9.66
N SER A 59 24.78 -21.93 -8.40
CA SER A 59 23.70 -22.38 -7.51
C SER A 59 22.34 -21.82 -7.94
N ASN A 60 21.26 -22.42 -7.44
CA ASN A 60 19.89 -21.97 -7.75
C ASN A 60 19.52 -20.65 -7.06
N THR A 61 20.31 -20.19 -6.10
CA THR A 61 20.04 -18.99 -5.27
C THR A 61 21.14 -17.95 -5.38
N ASP A 62 22.29 -18.30 -5.94
CA ASP A 62 23.42 -17.42 -6.21
C ASP A 62 24.14 -17.97 -7.44
N TRP A 63 24.15 -17.21 -8.54
CA TRP A 63 24.85 -17.57 -9.76
C TRP A 63 25.42 -16.34 -10.46
N GLY A 64 26.52 -16.54 -11.18
CA GLY A 64 27.26 -15.49 -11.87
C GLY A 64 27.24 -15.60 -13.39
N ILE A 65 27.80 -14.59 -14.05
CA ILE A 65 27.99 -14.54 -15.50
C ILE A 65 29.47 -14.74 -15.81
N LYS A 66 29.79 -15.62 -16.76
CA LYS A 66 31.17 -15.99 -17.09
C LYS A 66 31.96 -14.77 -17.58
N GLY A 67 33.05 -14.47 -16.88
CA GLY A 67 33.95 -13.37 -17.25
C GLY A 67 33.45 -11.98 -16.85
N HIS A 68 32.37 -11.88 -16.08
CA HIS A 68 31.77 -10.61 -15.66
C HIS A 68 31.49 -10.59 -14.15
N ARG A 69 31.30 -9.39 -13.58
CA ARG A 69 30.96 -9.22 -12.15
C ARG A 69 29.49 -9.44 -11.84
N GLY A 70 28.65 -9.45 -12.86
CA GLY A 70 27.21 -9.57 -12.71
C GLY A 70 26.74 -10.96 -12.33
N GLY A 71 25.49 -11.02 -11.90
CA GLY A 71 24.89 -12.23 -11.38
C GLY A 71 23.62 -11.94 -10.60
N MET A 72 23.03 -13.00 -10.06
CA MET A 72 21.77 -12.95 -9.34
C MET A 72 21.88 -13.63 -7.99
N ILE A 73 21.36 -12.98 -6.95
CA ILE A 73 21.08 -13.59 -5.65
C ILE A 73 19.56 -13.64 -5.44
N SER A 74 19.07 -14.77 -4.95
CA SER A 74 17.68 -14.97 -4.57
C SER A 74 17.59 -15.49 -3.15
N THR A 75 16.92 -14.74 -2.28
CA THR A 75 16.83 -15.04 -0.85
C THR A 75 15.42 -14.82 -0.30
N GLY A 76 15.08 -15.47 0.81
CA GLY A 76 13.86 -15.12 1.56
C GLY A 76 14.02 -13.82 2.35
N ILE A 77 12.92 -13.21 2.78
CA ILE A 77 12.93 -12.12 3.76
C ILE A 77 13.65 -12.60 5.04
N GLY A 78 14.68 -11.87 5.47
CA GLY A 78 15.54 -12.25 6.60
C GLY A 78 16.59 -13.32 6.27
N GLY A 79 16.67 -13.74 5.01
CA GLY A 79 17.68 -14.66 4.52
C GLY A 79 19.03 -13.97 4.31
N SER A 80 20.10 -14.75 4.21
CA SER A 80 21.45 -14.20 4.04
C SER A 80 21.62 -13.60 2.64
N ILE A 81 22.08 -12.36 2.58
CA ILE A 81 22.60 -11.72 1.36
C ILE A 81 24.12 -11.68 1.51
N THR A 82 24.81 -12.57 0.77
CA THR A 82 26.28 -12.56 0.67
C THR A 82 26.72 -11.19 0.17
N GLY A 83 27.85 -10.66 0.66
CA GLY A 83 28.29 -9.24 0.62
C GLY A 83 28.48 -8.58 -0.75
N GLN A 84 27.52 -8.75 -1.65
CA GLN A 84 27.43 -8.26 -3.01
C GLN A 84 26.18 -7.38 -3.07
N GLY A 85 26.30 -6.16 -3.60
CA GLY A 85 25.17 -5.26 -3.73
C GLY A 85 24.28 -5.57 -4.94
N ALA A 86 23.27 -4.71 -5.13
CA ALA A 86 22.28 -4.81 -6.18
C ALA A 86 22.24 -3.53 -7.02
N ASP A 87 22.27 -3.69 -8.34
CA ASP A 87 21.92 -2.63 -9.30
C ASP A 87 20.43 -2.70 -9.69
N CYS A 88 19.79 -3.85 -9.47
CA CYS A 88 18.36 -4.05 -9.56
C CYS A 88 17.89 -4.95 -8.41
N MET A 89 16.93 -4.49 -7.62
CA MET A 89 16.32 -5.29 -6.56
C MET A 89 14.85 -5.53 -6.86
N ILE A 90 14.39 -6.78 -6.73
CA ILE A 90 12.97 -7.14 -6.83
C ILE A 90 12.52 -7.75 -5.50
N ILE A 91 11.50 -7.16 -4.88
CA ILE A 91 10.86 -7.71 -3.69
C ILE A 91 9.47 -8.19 -4.11
N ASP A 92 9.26 -9.50 -4.10
CA ASP A 92 8.05 -10.15 -4.62
C ASP A 92 7.29 -10.87 -3.51
N ASP A 93 6.06 -10.41 -3.26
CA ASP A 93 5.17 -10.86 -2.19
C ASP A 93 5.93 -11.09 -0.87
N PRO A 94 6.38 -10.04 -0.16
CA PRO A 94 7.09 -10.19 1.11
C PRO A 94 6.19 -10.63 2.26
N ILE A 95 4.87 -10.70 2.04
CA ILE A 95 3.86 -11.11 3.02
C ILE A 95 3.15 -12.37 2.51
N LYS A 96 3.11 -13.43 3.31
CA LYS A 96 2.56 -14.72 2.88
C LYS A 96 1.04 -14.76 2.75
N ASN A 97 0.33 -14.09 3.66
CA ASN A 97 -1.13 -14.18 3.75
C ASN A 97 -1.72 -13.04 4.60
N ALA A 98 -3.05 -12.95 4.61
CA ALA A 98 -3.80 -11.97 5.39
C ALA A 98 -3.45 -11.97 6.90
N LYS A 99 -3.27 -13.13 7.53
CA LYS A 99 -2.94 -13.21 8.96
C LYS A 99 -1.60 -12.54 9.26
N GLU A 100 -0.61 -12.73 8.40
CA GLU A 100 0.68 -12.06 8.53
C GLU A 100 0.58 -10.56 8.27
N ALA A 101 -0.19 -10.15 7.25
CA ALA A 101 -0.43 -8.74 6.94
C ALA A 101 -1.05 -7.97 8.11
N LEU A 102 -1.98 -8.60 8.85
CA LEU A 102 -2.63 -7.96 9.99
C LEU A 102 -1.71 -7.86 11.21
N SER A 103 -0.68 -8.72 11.31
CA SER A 103 0.29 -8.67 12.41
C SER A 103 1.22 -7.45 12.26
N LYS A 104 1.08 -6.47 13.16
CA LYS A 104 1.98 -5.32 13.23
C LYS A 104 3.44 -5.78 13.37
N THR A 105 3.70 -6.78 14.21
CA THR A 105 5.06 -7.33 14.41
C THR A 105 5.67 -7.85 13.11
N ILE A 106 4.90 -8.54 12.26
CA ILE A 106 5.43 -9.05 10.99
C ILE A 106 5.66 -7.89 10.00
N ARG A 107 4.74 -6.92 9.93
CA ARG A 107 4.95 -5.70 9.13
C ARG A 107 6.20 -4.93 9.55
N ASP A 108 6.39 -4.76 10.85
CA ASP A 108 7.58 -4.11 11.42
C ASP A 108 8.85 -4.90 11.08
N ASN A 109 8.83 -6.23 11.15
CA ASN A 109 9.97 -7.05 10.78
C ASN A 109 10.33 -6.92 9.29
N ILE A 110 9.34 -6.91 8.39
CA ILE A 110 9.57 -6.71 6.95
C ILE A 110 10.13 -5.31 6.69
N TRP A 111 9.61 -4.30 7.39
CA TRP A 111 10.12 -2.94 7.30
C TRP A 111 11.56 -2.83 7.80
N ASN A 112 11.87 -3.44 8.95
CA ASN A 112 13.23 -3.47 9.50
C ASN A 112 14.20 -4.18 8.56
N GLU A 113 13.76 -5.26 7.89
CA GLU A 113 14.55 -5.94 6.86
C GLU A 113 14.81 -5.03 5.65
N TRP A 114 13.81 -4.24 5.24
CA TRP A 114 14.00 -3.22 4.21
C TRP A 114 15.05 -2.17 4.62
N GLU A 115 14.89 -1.55 5.78
CA GLU A 115 15.78 -0.48 6.25
C GLU A 115 17.20 -0.96 6.57
N SER A 116 17.33 -2.13 7.21
CA SER A 116 18.61 -2.58 7.74
C SER A 116 19.41 -3.42 6.74
N THR A 117 18.72 -4.17 5.86
CA THR A 117 19.37 -5.19 5.03
C THR A 117 19.21 -4.92 3.54
N LEU A 118 17.99 -4.74 3.05
CA LEU A 118 17.75 -4.67 1.59
C LEU A 118 18.20 -3.34 1.01
N SER A 119 17.77 -2.23 1.60
CA SER A 119 18.11 -0.89 1.11
C SER A 119 19.61 -0.60 1.20
N THR A 120 20.31 -1.15 2.20
CA THR A 120 21.76 -0.98 2.38
C THR A 120 22.60 -1.74 1.35
N ARG A 121 21.98 -2.62 0.56
CA ARG A 121 22.64 -3.37 -0.53
C ARG A 121 22.53 -2.67 -1.87
N LEU A 122 21.76 -1.60 -1.99
CA LEU A 122 21.57 -0.88 -3.25
C LEU A 122 22.85 -0.13 -3.62
N HIS A 123 23.32 -0.34 -4.86
CA HIS A 123 24.36 0.48 -5.44
C HIS A 123 23.82 1.87 -5.82
N ASP A 124 24.74 2.81 -6.09
CA ASP A 124 24.38 4.09 -6.67
C ASP A 124 23.66 3.91 -8.01
N GLY A 125 22.51 4.57 -8.17
CA GLY A 125 21.64 4.44 -9.34
C GLY A 125 20.88 3.12 -9.46
N ALA A 126 20.80 2.30 -8.41
CA ALA A 126 20.05 1.05 -8.43
C ALA A 126 18.53 1.27 -8.61
N SER A 127 17.88 0.34 -9.31
CA SER A 127 16.41 0.29 -9.41
C SER A 127 15.81 -0.70 -8.41
N VAL A 128 14.66 -0.35 -7.82
CA VAL A 128 13.92 -1.24 -6.93
C VAL A 128 12.50 -1.44 -7.46
N ILE A 129 12.07 -2.69 -7.52
CA ILE A 129 10.73 -3.11 -7.94
C ILE A 129 10.11 -3.87 -6.77
N VAL A 130 8.98 -3.37 -6.26
CA VAL A 130 8.22 -4.07 -5.22
C VAL A 130 6.89 -4.51 -5.84
N ILE A 131 6.66 -5.82 -5.83
CA ILE A 131 5.46 -6.46 -6.36
C ILE A 131 4.81 -7.15 -5.19
N MET A 132 3.60 -6.74 -4.83
CA MET A 132 2.83 -7.48 -3.85
C MET A 132 1.35 -7.15 -3.93
N THR A 133 0.54 -8.07 -3.46
CA THR A 133 -0.84 -7.73 -3.17
C THR A 133 -0.95 -6.91 -1.88
N ARG A 134 -1.68 -5.80 -1.92
CA ARG A 134 -1.94 -4.92 -0.78
C ARG A 134 -2.97 -5.55 0.17
N TRP A 135 -2.54 -5.89 1.38
CA TRP A 135 -3.42 -6.47 2.41
C TRP A 135 -3.75 -5.49 3.55
N HIS A 136 -2.87 -4.51 3.77
CA HIS A 136 -2.98 -3.54 4.86
C HIS A 136 -2.45 -2.19 4.38
N GLU A 137 -2.96 -1.08 4.91
CA GLU A 137 -2.48 0.27 4.52
C GLU A 137 -1.00 0.50 4.89
N ASP A 138 -0.61 0.05 6.08
CA ASP A 138 0.75 0.09 6.64
C ASP A 138 1.62 -1.14 6.25
N ASP A 139 1.38 -1.75 5.09
CA ASP A 139 2.32 -2.76 4.54
C ASP A 139 3.57 -2.11 3.93
N LEU A 140 4.50 -2.91 3.38
CA LEU A 140 5.77 -2.42 2.84
C LEU A 140 5.55 -1.32 1.78
N ILE A 141 4.63 -1.51 0.82
CA ILE A 141 4.32 -0.49 -0.19
C ILE A 141 3.78 0.77 0.47
N GLY A 142 2.86 0.63 1.45
CA GLY A 142 2.34 1.77 2.20
C GLY A 142 3.44 2.61 2.83
N ARG A 143 4.33 1.97 3.58
CA ARG A 143 5.45 2.65 4.26
C ARG A 143 6.45 3.24 3.28
N LEU A 144 6.71 2.59 2.14
CA LEU A 144 7.59 3.14 1.10
C LEU A 144 7.01 4.41 0.49
N LEU A 145 5.71 4.42 0.17
CA LEU A 145 5.04 5.59 -0.39
C LEU A 145 4.99 6.76 0.60
N GLU A 146 4.89 6.49 1.90
CA GLU A 146 4.78 7.51 2.95
C GLU A 146 6.15 8.04 3.42
N ASN A 147 7.12 7.15 3.63
CA ASN A 147 8.34 7.47 4.37
C ASN A 147 9.63 7.47 3.52
N SER A 148 9.59 6.96 2.28
CA SER A 148 10.80 6.88 1.47
C SER A 148 11.24 8.28 1.00
N PRO A 149 12.55 8.60 1.07
CA PRO A 149 13.07 9.86 0.52
C PRO A 149 13.12 9.86 -1.02
N TYR A 150 12.80 8.74 -1.67
CA TYR A 150 12.82 8.58 -3.12
C TYR A 150 11.41 8.61 -3.70
N ASN A 151 11.30 9.03 -4.96
CA ASN A 151 10.04 9.03 -5.68
C ASN A 151 9.67 7.61 -6.11
N TRP A 152 8.63 7.06 -5.50
CA TRP A 152 8.07 5.77 -5.87
C TRP A 152 6.95 5.94 -6.90
N ILE A 153 7.04 5.18 -7.99
CA ILE A 153 5.98 5.09 -8.99
C ILE A 153 5.06 3.94 -8.59
N ARG A 154 3.83 4.26 -8.17
CA ARG A 154 2.82 3.27 -7.85
C ARG A 154 2.10 2.82 -9.11
N LEU A 155 2.28 1.56 -9.49
CA LEU A 155 1.48 0.91 -10.53
C LEU A 155 0.35 0.12 -9.87
N ARG A 156 -0.89 0.55 -10.09
CA ARG A 156 -2.09 -0.08 -9.53
C ARG A 156 -2.88 -0.74 -10.65
N LEU A 157 -3.08 -2.04 -10.56
CA LEU A 157 -3.87 -2.83 -11.52
C LEU A 157 -5.03 -3.49 -10.77
N PRO A 158 -6.17 -2.78 -10.62
CA PRO A 158 -7.34 -3.34 -9.94
C PRO A 158 -8.02 -4.39 -10.82
N ALA A 159 -8.59 -5.42 -10.18
CA ALA A 159 -9.30 -6.50 -10.84
C ALA A 159 -10.44 -5.98 -11.73
N ILE A 160 -11.14 -4.94 -11.28
CA ILE A 160 -12.11 -4.16 -12.07
C ILE A 160 -11.62 -2.71 -12.14
N ALA A 161 -11.58 -2.13 -13.35
CA ALA A 161 -11.23 -0.73 -13.54
C ALA A 161 -12.23 0.19 -12.80
N GLU A 162 -11.71 1.14 -12.02
CA GLU A 162 -12.52 2.08 -11.23
C GLU A 162 -12.12 3.55 -11.39
N ASP A 163 -11.02 3.81 -12.12
CA ASP A 163 -10.43 5.13 -12.30
C ASP A 163 -10.44 5.48 -13.80
N ASP A 164 -10.65 6.76 -14.14
CA ASP A 164 -10.64 7.24 -15.54
C ASP A 164 -9.23 7.18 -16.18
N ASP A 165 -8.18 7.13 -15.36
CA ASP A 165 -6.77 7.06 -15.75
C ASP A 165 -6.18 5.65 -15.58
N ASP A 166 -6.98 4.61 -15.86
CA ASP A 166 -6.53 3.22 -15.81
C ASP A 166 -5.27 2.98 -16.67
N LEU A 167 -4.26 2.32 -16.09
CA LEU A 167 -2.96 2.10 -16.73
C LEU A 167 -3.01 1.29 -18.02
N LEU A 168 -4.09 0.53 -18.23
CA LEU A 168 -4.31 -0.26 -19.43
C LEU A 168 -5.35 0.37 -20.38
N ASN A 169 -5.82 1.58 -20.06
CA ASN A 169 -6.89 2.31 -20.77
C ASN A 169 -8.20 1.52 -20.85
N ARG A 170 -8.54 0.79 -19.78
CA ARG A 170 -9.82 0.09 -19.65
C ARG A 170 -10.95 1.07 -19.34
N GLU A 171 -12.16 0.77 -19.80
CA GLU A 171 -13.35 1.48 -19.36
C GLU A 171 -13.72 1.12 -17.91
N ILE A 172 -14.31 2.06 -17.18
CA ILE A 172 -14.76 1.80 -15.80
C ILE A 172 -15.75 0.62 -15.80
N GLY A 173 -15.43 -0.39 -15.00
CA GLY A 173 -16.19 -1.63 -14.91
C GLY A 173 -15.57 -2.82 -15.65
N GLU A 174 -14.60 -2.61 -16.53
CA GLU A 174 -13.94 -3.72 -17.25
C GLU A 174 -12.97 -4.50 -16.36
N ALA A 175 -12.93 -5.82 -16.59
CA ALA A 175 -12.04 -6.73 -15.88
C ALA A 175 -10.58 -6.66 -16.35
N LEU A 176 -9.65 -7.02 -15.46
CA LEU A 176 -8.20 -6.95 -15.72
C LEU A 176 -7.70 -8.05 -16.66
N CYS A 177 -8.21 -9.27 -16.49
CA CYS A 177 -7.77 -10.44 -17.25
C CYS A 177 -8.96 -11.36 -17.61
N PRO A 178 -9.97 -10.87 -18.35
CA PRO A 178 -11.11 -11.69 -18.77
C PRO A 178 -10.67 -12.93 -19.57
N GLU A 179 -9.56 -12.83 -20.31
CA GLU A 179 -8.98 -13.94 -21.09
C GLU A 179 -8.48 -15.12 -20.23
N LEU A 180 -8.27 -14.90 -18.93
CA LEU A 180 -7.92 -15.95 -17.97
C LEU A 180 -9.16 -16.51 -17.24
N GLY A 181 -10.37 -16.09 -17.63
CA GLY A 181 -11.64 -16.46 -16.98
C GLY A 181 -11.98 -15.62 -15.75
N TYR A 182 -11.37 -14.44 -15.59
CA TYR A 182 -11.65 -13.49 -14.51
C TYR A 182 -12.40 -12.28 -15.07
N ASP A 183 -13.64 -12.51 -15.50
CA ASP A 183 -14.54 -11.48 -16.04
C ASP A 183 -15.31 -10.72 -14.95
N GLU A 184 -16.22 -9.84 -15.38
CA GLU A 184 -17.04 -9.00 -14.50
C GLU A 184 -18.04 -9.81 -13.67
N GLU A 185 -18.55 -10.92 -14.22
CA GLU A 185 -19.45 -11.83 -13.49
C GLU A 185 -18.68 -12.53 -12.36
N TRP A 186 -17.50 -13.07 -12.66
CA TRP A 186 -16.61 -13.62 -11.66
C TRP A 186 -16.28 -12.60 -10.58
N ALA A 187 -15.96 -11.35 -10.95
CA ALA A 187 -15.65 -10.29 -10.00
C ALA A 187 -16.84 -9.98 -9.08
N ALA A 188 -18.06 -9.91 -9.62
CA ALA A 188 -19.27 -9.68 -8.86
C ALA A 188 -19.52 -10.80 -7.83
N LEU A 189 -19.41 -12.08 -8.25
CA LEU A 189 -19.55 -13.23 -7.38
C LEU A 189 -18.44 -13.27 -6.31
N LYS A 190 -17.19 -13.02 -6.71
CA LYS A 190 -16.04 -13.08 -5.81
C LYS A 190 -16.13 -12.00 -4.73
N LYS A 191 -16.58 -10.79 -5.08
CA LYS A 191 -16.83 -9.69 -4.14
C LYS A 191 -17.83 -10.06 -3.06
N VAL A 192 -18.87 -10.83 -3.39
CA VAL A 192 -19.84 -11.36 -2.41
C VAL A 192 -19.18 -12.41 -1.51
N GLU A 193 -18.42 -13.34 -2.10
CA GLU A 193 -17.75 -14.43 -1.39
C GLU A 193 -16.73 -13.92 -0.35
N VAL A 194 -15.83 -13.01 -0.75
CA VAL A 194 -14.73 -12.55 0.11
C VAL A 194 -15.09 -11.36 1.00
N GLY A 195 -16.22 -10.71 0.72
CA GLY A 195 -16.67 -9.50 1.38
C GLY A 195 -15.96 -8.23 0.92
N SER A 196 -16.63 -7.09 1.13
CA SER A 196 -16.19 -5.77 0.62
C SER A 196 -14.78 -5.34 1.04
N ARG A 197 -14.36 -5.65 2.27
CA ARG A 197 -13.04 -5.28 2.79
C ARG A 197 -11.91 -6.05 2.10
N THR A 198 -12.07 -7.37 2.00
CA THR A 198 -11.11 -8.23 1.30
C THR A 198 -11.08 -7.87 -0.18
N TRP A 199 -12.24 -7.63 -0.80
CA TRP A 199 -12.33 -7.16 -2.18
C TRP A 199 -11.54 -5.87 -2.42
N ALA A 200 -11.79 -4.85 -1.60
CA ALA A 200 -11.12 -3.55 -1.71
C ALA A 200 -9.60 -3.67 -1.58
N SER A 201 -9.13 -4.51 -0.66
CA SER A 201 -7.69 -4.68 -0.41
C SER A 201 -7.04 -5.59 -1.46
N LEU A 202 -7.43 -6.86 -1.50
CA LEU A 202 -6.79 -7.93 -2.28
C LEU A 202 -6.99 -7.76 -3.79
N TYR A 203 -8.17 -7.34 -4.23
CA TYR A 203 -8.50 -7.30 -5.67
C TYR A 203 -8.43 -5.89 -6.25
N GLN A 204 -8.85 -4.87 -5.50
CA GLN A 204 -8.77 -3.47 -5.96
C GLN A 204 -7.50 -2.74 -5.51
N GLN A 205 -6.64 -3.34 -4.68
CA GLN A 205 -5.41 -2.71 -4.17
C GLN A 205 -5.62 -1.39 -3.41
N ARG A 206 -6.72 -1.28 -2.66
CA ARG A 206 -7.08 -0.13 -1.81
C ARG A 206 -7.40 -0.60 -0.38
N PRO A 207 -6.40 -1.04 0.39
CA PRO A 207 -6.60 -1.39 1.79
C PRO A 207 -7.02 -0.16 2.60
N ALA A 208 -7.78 -0.39 3.67
CA ALA A 208 -8.27 0.65 4.57
C ALA A 208 -7.93 0.28 6.04
N PRO A 209 -7.84 1.27 6.96
CA PRO A 209 -7.53 1.01 8.36
C PRO A 209 -8.54 0.07 9.00
N GLU A 210 -8.08 -0.77 9.94
CA GLU A 210 -8.97 -1.61 10.75
C GLU A 210 -10.02 -0.82 11.53
N GLN A 211 -9.67 0.40 11.93
CA GLN A 211 -10.52 1.28 12.74
C GLN A 211 -11.44 2.17 11.90
N GLY A 212 -11.33 2.13 10.57
CA GLY A 212 -12.25 2.84 9.68
C GLY A 212 -13.57 2.10 9.56
N SER A 213 -14.64 2.63 10.17
CA SER A 213 -15.99 2.14 9.89
C SER A 213 -16.25 2.27 8.38
N ILE A 214 -16.62 1.17 7.71
CA ILE A 214 -17.00 1.21 6.30
C ILE A 214 -18.31 1.99 6.20
N ILE A 215 -18.25 3.28 5.86
CA ILE A 215 -19.43 4.06 5.52
C ILE A 215 -19.80 3.73 4.07
N LYS A 216 -20.88 2.98 3.85
CA LYS A 216 -21.38 2.77 2.50
C LYS A 216 -22.05 4.04 1.99
N ARG A 217 -21.81 4.38 0.71
CA ARG A 217 -22.42 5.57 0.08
C ARG A 217 -23.95 5.55 0.13
N GLU A 218 -24.56 4.36 0.04
CA GLU A 218 -26.02 4.16 0.14
C GLU A 218 -26.60 4.48 1.54
N TRP A 219 -25.76 4.51 2.59
CA TRP A 219 -26.17 4.91 3.94
C TRP A 219 -26.25 6.43 4.08
N LEU A 220 -25.51 7.17 3.25
CA LEU A 220 -25.50 8.62 3.25
C LEU A 220 -26.72 9.13 2.48
N LYS A 221 -27.66 9.75 3.20
CA LYS A 221 -28.86 10.34 2.61
C LYS A 221 -28.88 11.84 2.90
N TYR A 222 -29.05 12.63 1.86
CA TYR A 222 -29.35 14.05 2.00
C TYR A 222 -30.83 14.21 2.31
N ILE A 223 -31.14 14.84 3.44
CA ILE A 223 -32.50 15.07 3.90
C ILE A 223 -32.71 16.57 4.11
N GLY A 224 -33.91 17.07 3.80
CA GLY A 224 -34.23 18.50 3.95
C GLY A 224 -34.52 18.94 5.39
N ALA A 225 -34.90 18.01 6.25
CA ALA A 225 -35.17 18.29 7.67
C ALA A 225 -34.89 17.06 8.53
N VAL A 226 -34.37 17.29 9.74
CA VAL A 226 -34.15 16.25 10.75
C VAL A 226 -35.39 16.03 11.62
N PRO A 227 -35.54 14.85 12.25
CA PRO A 227 -36.65 14.62 13.19
C PRO A 227 -36.67 15.65 14.33
N ALA A 228 -37.85 16.14 14.70
CA ALA A 228 -38.01 17.11 15.80
C ALA A 228 -37.53 16.55 17.16
N ARG A 229 -37.61 15.23 17.35
CA ARG A 229 -37.12 14.54 18.53
C ARG A 229 -35.63 14.22 18.39
N ALA A 230 -34.81 14.73 19.30
CA ALA A 230 -33.41 14.37 19.46
C ALA A 230 -33.25 13.54 20.74
N ASP A 231 -32.77 12.29 20.62
CA ASP A 231 -32.43 11.48 21.81
C ASP A 231 -31.07 11.90 22.37
N ASN A 232 -30.13 12.28 21.50
CA ASN A 232 -28.86 12.87 21.92
C ASN A 232 -28.31 13.86 20.87
N LEU A 233 -27.44 14.76 21.33
CA LEU A 233 -26.62 15.62 20.48
C LEU A 233 -25.14 15.36 20.81
N ILE A 234 -24.35 15.19 19.76
CA ILE A 234 -22.92 14.91 19.85
C ILE A 234 -22.18 15.94 19.00
N MET A 235 -21.14 16.56 19.57
CA MET A 235 -20.17 17.33 18.82
C MET A 235 -18.94 16.48 18.60
N SER A 236 -18.39 16.53 17.39
CA SER A 236 -17.09 15.93 17.09
C SER A 236 -16.19 16.99 16.47
N TRP A 237 -14.97 17.08 16.98
CA TRP A 237 -13.96 18.00 16.50
C TRP A 237 -12.69 17.28 16.06
N ASP A 238 -12.21 17.66 14.89
CA ASP A 238 -10.93 17.30 14.32
C ASP A 238 -10.09 18.58 14.19
N PHE A 239 -9.00 18.64 14.95
CA PHE A 239 -8.11 19.79 15.01
C PHE A 239 -6.77 19.47 14.35
N THR A 240 -6.24 20.43 13.61
CA THR A 240 -5.01 20.27 12.84
C THR A 240 -3.84 21.02 13.48
N PHE A 241 -2.61 20.72 13.07
CA PHE A 241 -1.42 21.49 13.44
C PHE A 241 -1.29 22.77 12.60
N LYS A 242 -0.63 23.79 13.13
CA LYS A 242 -0.13 24.92 12.33
C LYS A 242 1.37 24.78 12.18
N ASP A 243 1.86 24.67 10.94
CA ASP A 243 3.24 25.04 10.61
C ASP A 243 3.50 25.48 9.16
N SER A 244 2.48 25.85 8.36
CA SER A 244 2.68 26.68 7.16
C SER A 244 1.37 27.21 6.56
N GLN A 245 1.46 28.10 5.56
CA GLN A 245 0.35 28.74 4.84
C GLN A 245 -0.56 27.77 4.04
N ALA A 246 -0.30 26.46 4.09
CA ALA A 246 -1.16 25.39 3.57
C ALA A 246 -1.80 24.58 4.72
N SER A 247 -2.30 25.26 5.78
CA SER A 247 -2.81 24.57 6.98
C SER A 247 -4.03 23.69 6.65
N ASP A 248 -4.02 22.45 7.15
CA ASP A 248 -5.17 21.55 7.07
C ASP A 248 -6.41 22.15 7.75
N TYR A 249 -7.59 21.71 7.32
CA TYR A 249 -8.87 22.23 7.80
C TYR A 249 -9.21 21.75 9.20
N VAL A 250 -9.63 22.68 10.06
CA VAL A 250 -10.26 22.37 11.34
C VAL A 250 -11.74 22.05 11.11
N VAL A 251 -12.07 20.82 11.48
CA VAL A 251 -13.34 20.07 11.48
C VAL A 251 -14.24 20.22 12.70
N GLY A 252 -15.35 20.95 12.70
CA GLY A 252 -16.35 20.88 13.78
C GLY A 252 -17.71 20.40 13.25
N GLN A 253 -18.28 19.32 13.79
CA GLN A 253 -19.58 18.80 13.37
C GLN A 253 -20.53 18.60 14.54
N VAL A 254 -21.83 18.85 14.30
CA VAL A 254 -22.91 18.55 15.25
C VAL A 254 -23.79 17.46 14.68
N TRP A 255 -23.96 16.40 15.46
CA TRP A 255 -24.73 15.22 15.12
C TRP A 255 -25.90 15.04 16.07
N GLN A 256 -27.10 14.87 15.50
CA GLN A 256 -28.28 14.46 16.22
C GLN A 256 -28.47 12.95 16.10
N LYS A 257 -28.66 12.28 17.24
CA LYS A 257 -29.09 10.88 17.28
C LYS A 257 -30.60 10.81 17.53
N THR A 258 -31.32 10.09 16.68
CA THR A 258 -32.74 9.74 16.89
C THR A 258 -32.93 8.27 16.56
N GLY A 259 -33.25 7.46 17.56
CA GLY A 259 -33.29 6.01 17.46
C GLY A 259 -31.93 5.44 17.02
N ALA A 260 -31.95 4.68 15.93
CA ALA A 260 -30.75 4.08 15.32
C ALA A 260 -30.02 5.02 14.34
N ASN A 261 -30.60 6.18 14.01
CA ASN A 261 -30.08 7.06 12.97
C ASN A 261 -29.29 8.24 13.55
N PHE A 262 -28.28 8.67 12.80
CA PHE A 262 -27.49 9.87 13.06
C PHE A 262 -27.69 10.87 11.93
N TYR A 263 -27.82 12.14 12.29
CA TYR A 263 -28.06 13.24 11.35
C TYR A 263 -27.02 14.34 11.60
N MET A 264 -26.25 14.72 10.59
CA MET A 264 -25.37 15.89 10.67
C MET A 264 -26.23 17.14 10.51
N ILE A 265 -26.30 17.98 11.53
CA ILE A 265 -27.20 19.15 11.58
C ILE A 265 -26.48 20.48 11.44
N ASP A 266 -25.17 20.49 11.67
CA ASP A 266 -24.35 21.69 11.52
C ASP A 266 -22.88 21.32 11.32
N GLN A 267 -22.15 22.19 10.64
CA GLN A 267 -20.72 22.04 10.41
C GLN A 267 -20.02 23.40 10.45
N VAL A 268 -18.88 23.44 11.13
CA VAL A 268 -17.89 24.51 11.05
C VAL A 268 -16.65 23.91 10.40
N ARG A 269 -16.25 24.46 9.26
CA ARG A 269 -15.04 24.04 8.54
C ARG A 269 -14.24 25.26 8.13
N GLY A 270 -12.97 25.30 8.49
CA GLY A 270 -12.09 26.40 8.10
C GLY A 270 -10.63 26.14 8.45
N GLN A 271 -9.74 26.91 7.84
CA GLN A 271 -8.33 26.95 8.20
C GLN A 271 -8.17 27.91 9.38
N MET A 272 -7.80 27.40 10.56
CA MET A 272 -7.84 28.14 11.83
C MET A 272 -6.54 27.95 12.63
N ASP A 273 -6.07 29.00 13.33
CA ASP A 273 -5.12 28.78 14.44
C ASP A 273 -5.82 28.20 15.64
N PHE A 274 -5.01 27.67 16.55
CA PHE A 274 -5.38 27.31 17.90
C PHE A 274 -6.37 28.28 18.57
N THR A 275 -6.11 29.59 18.55
CA THR A 275 -7.00 30.59 19.19
C THR A 275 -8.35 30.67 18.49
N SER A 276 -8.38 30.71 17.16
CA SER A 276 -9.60 30.72 16.37
C SER A 276 -10.37 29.40 16.49
N SER A 277 -9.68 28.26 16.56
CA SER A 277 -10.24 26.92 16.79
C SER A 277 -10.93 26.84 18.15
N LYS A 278 -10.30 27.34 19.23
CA LYS A 278 -10.96 27.43 20.55
C LYS A 278 -12.22 28.29 20.50
N ARG A 279 -12.15 29.43 19.80
CA ARG A 279 -13.31 30.32 19.64
C ARG A 279 -14.43 29.64 18.86
N ALA A 280 -14.10 28.91 17.79
CA ALA A 280 -15.06 28.16 16.99
C ALA A 280 -15.77 27.07 17.81
N LEU A 281 -15.02 26.30 18.62
CA LEU A 281 -15.58 25.31 19.54
C LEU A 281 -16.55 25.95 20.55
N ILE A 282 -16.14 27.05 21.19
CA ILE A 282 -16.98 27.75 22.16
C ILE A 282 -18.26 28.28 21.50
N ASN A 283 -18.15 28.86 20.29
CA ASN A 283 -19.30 29.38 19.57
C ASN A 283 -20.27 28.27 19.15
N LEU A 284 -19.76 27.14 18.65
CA LEU A 284 -20.59 26.00 18.28
C LEU A 284 -21.28 25.40 19.52
N LYS A 285 -20.56 25.34 20.66
CA LYS A 285 -21.13 24.91 21.93
C LYS A 285 -22.23 25.85 22.44
N LYS A 286 -22.06 27.16 22.28
CA LYS A 286 -23.09 28.16 22.60
C LYS A 286 -24.32 28.04 21.70
N LYS A 287 -24.14 27.71 20.41
CA LYS A 287 -25.24 27.49 19.46
C LYS A 287 -26.06 26.25 19.82
N TYR A 288 -25.43 25.19 20.35
CA TYR A 288 -26.12 23.97 20.80
C TYR A 288 -25.86 23.70 22.30
N PRO A 289 -26.50 24.45 23.20
CA PRO A 289 -26.25 24.36 24.64
C PRO A 289 -26.63 22.99 25.22
N ARG A 290 -27.58 22.28 24.59
CA ARG A 290 -28.03 20.93 24.99
C ARG A 290 -27.06 19.80 24.62
N CYS A 291 -26.06 20.04 23.77
CA CYS A 291 -25.07 19.02 23.39
C CYS A 291 -24.08 18.77 24.53
N ARG A 292 -24.25 17.67 25.28
CA ARG A 292 -23.40 17.36 26.44
C ARG A 292 -22.11 16.62 26.07
N THR A 293 -22.12 15.90 24.96
CA THR A 293 -20.98 15.10 24.50
C THR A 293 -20.19 15.90 23.47
N ILE A 294 -18.93 16.19 23.77
CA ILE A 294 -17.98 16.78 22.82
C ILE A 294 -16.82 15.79 22.72
N LEU A 295 -16.63 15.24 21.53
CA LEU A 295 -15.56 14.32 21.19
C LEU A 295 -14.47 15.12 20.48
N VAL A 296 -13.27 15.12 21.05
CA VAL A 296 -12.09 15.75 20.47
C VAL A 296 -11.07 14.65 20.25
N GLU A 297 -10.49 14.56 19.05
CA GLU A 297 -9.41 13.62 18.79
C GLU A 297 -8.18 13.99 19.64
N ASP A 298 -7.61 13.03 20.36
CA ASP A 298 -6.40 13.22 21.17
C ASP A 298 -5.14 13.17 20.30
N LYS A 299 -5.10 14.07 19.31
CA LYS A 299 -3.96 14.31 18.42
C LYS A 299 -3.89 15.80 18.08
N ALA A 300 -2.74 16.23 17.57
CA ALA A 300 -2.52 17.61 17.15
C ALA A 300 -2.87 18.64 18.23
N ASN A 301 -3.59 19.69 17.86
CA ASN A 301 -4.07 20.69 18.81
C ASN A 301 -5.22 20.16 19.70
N GLY A 302 -5.78 18.99 19.40
CA GLY A 302 -6.87 18.38 20.16
C GLY A 302 -6.49 18.09 21.61
N THR A 303 -5.29 17.54 21.86
CA THR A 303 -4.76 17.30 23.21
C THR A 303 -4.68 18.59 24.05
N ALA A 304 -4.39 19.73 23.43
CA ALA A 304 -4.31 21.03 24.10
C ALA A 304 -5.67 21.77 24.23
N ILE A 305 -6.73 21.19 23.64
CA ILE A 305 -8.10 21.70 23.67
C ILE A 305 -8.98 20.93 24.66
N ILE A 306 -8.73 19.63 24.88
CA ILE A 306 -9.32 18.82 25.96
C ILE A 306 -8.99 19.44 27.33
#